data_AF-A0A2I0NR98-F1
#
_entry.id   AF-A0A2I0NR98-F1
#
_cell.length_a   1.000
_cell.length_b   1.000
_cell.length_c   1.000
_cell.angle_alpha   90.00
_cell.angle_beta   90.00
_cell.angle_gamma   90.00
#
_symmetry.space_group_name_H-M   'P 1'
#
loop_
_entity.id
_entity.type
_entity.pdbx_description
1 polymer ?
#
loop_
_entity_poly.entity_id
_entity_poly.type
_entity_poly.pdbx_seq_one_letter_code
_entity_poly.pdbx_strand_id
1 'polypeptide(L)' 'LAAFIAAWLACLIPSLACAVEMFLAGTFPLKEGLIAMGLYHAAIGIIEGIVTVAVIYLVTKARPDLVDLGVNDARGTGAS' A
#
# COMPACT_ATOMS: atom_id res chain seq x y z
N LEU A 1 1.59 1.52 11.87
CA LEU A 1 1.97 2.75 11.14
C LEU A 1 2.64 2.46 9.80
N ALA A 2 3.71 1.66 9.74
CA ALA A 2 4.39 1.34 8.47
C ALA A 2 3.44 0.84 7.36
N ALA A 3 2.56 -0.12 7.68
CA ALA A 3 1.56 -0.63 6.75
C ALA A 3 0.58 0.45 6.22
N PHE A 4 0.17 1.39 7.08
CA PHE A 4 -0.70 2.49 6.69
C PHE A 4 -0.01 3.40 5.67
N ILE A 5 1.22 3.82 5.97
CA ILE A 5 2.00 4.70 5.10
C ILE A 5 2.29 4.00 3.77
N ALA A 6 2.61 2.70 3.81
CA ALA A 6 2.86 1.91 2.61
C ALA A 6 1.62 1.84 1.71
N ALA A 7 0.45 1.53 2.28
CA ALA A 7 -0.82 1.49 1.54
C ALA A 7 -1.22 2.86 0.98
N TRP A 8 -1.08 3.91 1.79
CA TRP A 8 -1.41 5.27 1.35
C TRP A 8 -0.53 5.72 0.18
N LEU A 9 0.79 5.49 0.26
CA LEU A 9 1.71 5.78 -0.84
C LEU A 9 1.46 4.89 -2.06
N ALA A 10 1.06 3.64 -1.85
CA ALA A 10 0.69 2.73 -2.93
C ALA A 10 -0.57 3.18 -3.69
N CYS A 11 -1.48 3.95 -3.07
CA CYS A 11 -2.58 4.60 -3.80
C CYS A 11 -2.13 5.89 -4.48
N LEU A 12 -1.34 6.72 -3.79
CA LEU A 12 -1.03 8.07 -4.27
C LEU A 12 -0.02 8.07 -5.42
N ILE A 13 1.10 7.35 -5.30
CA ILE A 13 2.18 7.39 -6.29
C ILE A 13 1.70 6.92 -7.68
N PRO A 14 0.99 5.77 -7.81
CA PRO A 14 0.47 5.33 -9.10
C PRO A 14 -0.58 6.29 -9.68
N SER A 15 -1.39 6.95 -8.84
CA SER A 15 -2.35 7.94 -9.34
C SER A 15 -1.68 9.14 -10.00
N LEU A 16 -0.55 9.60 -9.45
CA LEU A 16 0.23 10.71 -10.00
C LEU A 16 0.93 10.28 -11.30
N ALA A 17 1.47 9.05 -11.33
CA ALA A 17 2.04 8.48 -12.55
C ALA A 17 0.99 8.39 -13.67
N CYS A 18 -0.21 7.87 -13.36
CA CYS A 18 -1.33 7.78 -14.30
C CYS A 18 -1.76 9.16 -14.82
N ALA A 19 -1.78 10.20 -13.96
CA ALA A 19 -2.09 11.56 -14.40
C ALA A 19 -1.06 12.10 -15.42
N VAL A 20 0.23 11.76 -15.26
CA VAL A 20 1.28 12.10 -16.23
C VAL A 20 1.11 11.33 -17.53
N GLU A 21 0.83 10.02 -17.47
CA GLU A 21 0.58 9.19 -18.65
C GLU A 21 -0.62 9.69 -19.46
N MET A 22 -1.70 10.08 -18.80
CA MET A 22 -2.89 10.67 -19.41
C MET A 22 -2.60 11.99 -20.11
N PHE A 23 -1.77 12.85 -19.51
CA PHE A 23 -1.31 14.06 -20.18
C PHE A 23 -0.51 13.74 -21.45
N LEU A 24 0.40 12.76 -21.39
CA LEU A 24 1.16 12.33 -22.57
C LEU A 24 0.26 11.71 -23.65
N ALA A 25 -0.84 11.05 -23.26
CA ALA A 25 -1.85 10.54 -24.15
C ALA A 25 -2.78 11.62 -24.74
N GLY A 26 -2.68 12.88 -24.26
CA GLY A 26 -3.50 14.00 -24.73
C GLY A 26 -4.95 14.00 -24.25
N THR A 27 -5.30 13.27 -23.19
CA THR A 27 -6.70 13.13 -22.74
C THR A 27 -7.19 14.29 -21.87
N PHE A 28 -6.33 14.91 -21.05
CA PHE A 28 -6.67 16.11 -20.26
C PHE A 28 -5.42 16.88 -19.78
N PRO A 29 -5.55 18.17 -19.44
CA PRO A 29 -4.42 19.01 -19.06
C PRO A 29 -3.73 18.55 -17.77
N LEU A 30 -2.40 18.64 -17.77
CA LEU A 30 -1.52 18.08 -16.73
C LEU A 30 -1.85 18.61 -15.32
N LYS A 31 -2.03 19.93 -15.19
CA LYS A 31 -2.20 20.58 -13.89
C LYS A 31 -3.50 20.17 -13.22
N GLU A 32 -4.60 20.24 -13.95
CA GLU A 32 -5.93 19.87 -13.48
C GLU A 32 -6.01 18.36 -13.23
N GLY A 33 -5.38 17.55 -14.11
CA GLY A 33 -5.27 16.10 -13.94
C GLY A 33 -4.52 15.69 -12.66
N LEU A 34 -3.36 16.28 -12.41
CA LEU A 34 -2.57 16.05 -11.19
C LEU A 34 -3.32 16.45 -9.91
N ILE A 35 -3.97 17.62 -9.93
CA ILE A 35 -4.73 18.11 -8.76
C ILE A 35 -5.93 17.19 -8.50
N ALA A 36 -6.72 16.89 -9.52
CA ALA A 36 -7.90 16.05 -9.36
C ALA A 36 -7.51 14.62 -8.94
N MET A 37 -6.70 13.93 -9.75
CA MET A 37 -6.30 12.55 -9.47
C MET A 37 -5.55 12.47 -8.14
N GLY A 38 -4.58 13.34 -7.90
CA GLY A 38 -3.79 13.34 -6.67
C GLY A 38 -4.64 13.59 -5.42
N LEU A 39 -5.53 14.58 -5.41
CA LEU A 39 -6.35 14.89 -4.22
C LEU A 39 -7.38 13.80 -3.93
N TYR A 40 -8.09 13.33 -4.95
CA TYR A 40 -9.04 12.24 -4.76
C TYR A 40 -8.31 11.01 -4.24
N HIS A 41 -7.20 10.60 -4.87
CA HIS A 41 -6.43 9.42 -4.47
C HIS A 41 -5.73 9.58 -3.12
N ALA A 42 -5.32 10.78 -2.73
CA ALA A 42 -4.83 11.06 -1.38
C ALA A 42 -5.93 10.86 -0.33
N ALA A 43 -7.17 11.27 -0.61
CA ALA A 43 -8.30 11.11 0.30
C ALA A 43 -8.76 9.65 0.40
N ILE A 44 -8.97 8.96 -0.74
CA ILE A 44 -9.32 7.52 -0.70
C ILE A 44 -8.18 6.66 -0.15
N GLY A 45 -6.92 7.06 -0.36
CA GLY A 45 -5.76 6.39 0.20
C GLY A 45 -5.76 6.37 1.73
N ILE A 46 -6.38 7.36 2.39
CA ILE A 46 -6.53 7.35 3.86
C ILE A 46 -7.45 6.21 4.27
N ILE A 47 -8.59 6.06 3.59
CA ILE A 47 -9.53 4.97 3.83
C ILE A 47 -8.83 3.65 3.59
N GLU A 48 -8.09 3.53 2.49
CA GLU A 48 -7.44 2.26 2.15
C GLU A 48 -6.25 1.93 3.06
N GLY A 49 -5.55 2.94 3.57
CA GLY A 49 -4.58 2.76 4.64
C GLY A 49 -5.21 2.17 5.90
N ILE A 50 -6.41 2.63 6.30
CA ILE A 50 -7.15 2.08 7.45
C ILE A 50 -7.56 0.63 7.17
N VAL A 51 -8.15 0.36 6.01
CA VAL A 51 -8.56 -0.99 5.59
C VAL A 51 -7.37 -1.93 5.59
N THR A 52 -6.23 -1.52 5.02
CA THR A 52 -5.01 -2.33 4.97
C THR A 52 -4.49 -2.67 6.36
N VAL A 53 -4.46 -1.69 7.28
CA VAL A 53 -4.07 -1.93 8.68
C VAL A 53 -5.02 -2.92 9.35
N ALA A 54 -6.33 -2.77 9.14
CA ALA A 54 -7.33 -3.68 9.69
C ALA A 54 -7.16 -5.10 9.15
N VAL A 55 -6.95 -5.25 7.84
CA VAL A 55 -6.70 -6.55 7.20
C VAL A 55 -5.44 -7.19 7.77
N ILE A 56 -4.32 -6.46 7.85
CA ILE A 56 -3.07 -6.99 8.41
C ILE A 56 -3.28 -7.42 9.86
N TYR A 57 -3.95 -6.61 10.68
CA TYR A 57 -4.27 -6.96 12.06
C TYR A 57 -5.10 -8.25 12.16
N LEU A 58 -6.14 -8.38 11.33
CA LEU A 58 -7.01 -9.55 11.30
C LEU A 58 -6.27 -10.79 10.81
N VAL A 59 -5.44 -10.67 9.77
CA VAL A 59 -4.62 -11.77 9.24
C VAL A 59 -3.63 -12.25 10.30
N THR A 60 -2.88 -11.35 10.94
CA THR A 60 -1.92 -11.71 12.00
C THR A 60 -2.63 -12.38 13.19
N LYS A 61 -3.86 -11.97 13.50
CA LYS A 61 -4.63 -12.55 14.62
C LYS A 61 -5.27 -13.89 14.28
N ALA A 62 -5.84 -14.04 13.09
CA ALA A 62 -6.56 -15.24 12.67
C ALA A 62 -5.64 -16.33 12.14
N ARG A 63 -4.54 -15.94 11.50
CA ARG A 63 -3.56 -16.81 10.83
C ARG A 63 -2.14 -16.28 11.03
N PRO A 64 -1.63 -16.32 12.27
CA PRO A 64 -0.26 -15.85 12.57
C PRO A 64 0.80 -16.62 11.76
N ASP A 65 0.51 -17.85 11.34
CA ASP A 65 1.34 -18.69 10.48
C ASP A 65 1.66 -18.09 9.10
N LEU A 66 0.85 -17.15 8.60
CA LEU A 66 1.11 -16.47 7.32
C LEU A 66 2.12 -15.33 7.43
N VAL A 67 2.31 -14.80 8.63
CA VAL A 67 3.19 -13.66 8.90
C VAL A 67 4.50 -14.13 9.51
N ASP A 68 4.46 -15.22 10.28
CA ASP A 68 5.64 -15.88 10.81
C ASP A 68 6.09 -17.01 9.87
N LEU A 69 6.81 -16.64 8.80
CA LEU A 69 7.33 -17.57 7.80
C LEU A 69 8.54 -18.39 8.30
N GLY A 70 8.76 -18.49 9.62
CA GLY A 70 9.74 -19.42 10.19
C GLY A 70 11.17 -19.20 9.72
N VAL A 71 11.70 -17.96 9.79
CA VAL A 71 13.17 -17.75 9.83
C VAL A 71 13.64 -17.80 11.29
N ASN A 72 13.27 -18.87 12.01
CA ASN A 72 13.79 -19.21 13.35
C ASN A 72 13.74 -20.72 13.67
N ASP A 73 13.03 -21.55 12.91
CA ASP A 73 12.98 -23.00 13.15
C ASP A 73 14.18 -23.79 12.57
N ALA A 74 14.95 -23.20 11.64
CA ALA A 74 16.11 -23.87 11.05
C ALA A 74 17.40 -23.81 11.89
N ARG A 75 17.41 -23.11 13.04
CA ARG A 75 18.63 -22.87 13.82
C ARG A 75 18.50 -23.15 15.33
N GLY A 76 17.63 -24.09 15.70
CA GLY A 76 17.34 -24.41 17.10
C GLY A 76 17.35 -25.89 17.49
N THR A 77 17.75 -26.81 16.60
CA THR A 77 17.91 -28.23 16.99
C THR A 77 19.21 -28.81 16.43
N GLY A 78 20.18 -29.05 17.31
CA GLY A 78 21.34 -29.90 17.02
C GLY A 78 22.71 -29.22 17.12
N ALA A 79 23.17 -28.96 18.34
CA ALA A 79 24.52 -29.32 18.78
C ALA A 79 24.60 -29.18 20.30
N SER A 80 25.20 -30.20 20.90
CA SER A 80 25.44 -30.44 22.31
C SER A 80 26.20 -29.34 23.04
#